data_AF-A0A0K6HRZ4-F1
#
_entry.id   AF-A0A0K6HRZ4-F1
#
_cell.length_a   1.000
_cell.length_b   1.000
_cell.length_c   1.000
_cell.angle_alpha   90.00
_cell.angle_beta   90.00
_cell.angle_gamma   90.00
#
_symmetry.space_group_name_H-M   'P 1'
#
loop_
_entity.id
_entity.type
_entity.pdbx_description
1 polymer ?
#
loop_
_entity_poly.entity_id
_entity_poly.type
_entity_poly.pdbx_seq_one_letter_code
_entity_poly.pdbx_strand_id
1 'polypeptide(L)'
;MPSLAAQQIDSIHAMLASGQRSLRLERHSLVLWGVCFGGLIALSNHIITAQQIPDPTQRALAWLGLMSVVLGTVSLLDWALTRRAKHARDEFWSFIHRQVLKVWWLLLAAGVLATFATFFYGGGYLVYPLWLVLVGLGLYVHGLFSEQAVEWAGGLLIAFGVCAALFRLDVNTLQCLAASAFGLGLPLLAALLERGEVRPVWLRAANLLLWLAVVLGAPLLAQHLADASQPAPAPLRSLEQWEHAPLQRQAVRLPAGLTVPVRFDVSGDLFAPSAASVLPLVLRRPVEVLAEDGRLTGAWRYPDGRWRGEPLPAAILVSDLRAELQPNAGAQVHARLHVSMTARDAP
;
A
#
# COMPACT_ATOMS: atom_id res chain seq x y z
N MET A 1 -22.17 45.86 -38.92
CA MET A 1 -22.08 44.41 -38.61
C MET A 1 -20.61 44.04 -38.62
N PRO A 2 -20.08 43.38 -37.58
CA PRO A 2 -18.68 42.97 -37.58
C PRO A 2 -18.41 42.06 -38.79
N SER A 3 -17.24 42.20 -39.41
CA SER A 3 -16.86 41.35 -40.54
C SER A 3 -16.71 39.90 -40.07
N LEU A 4 -17.06 38.93 -40.92
CA LEU A 4 -16.91 37.50 -40.64
C LEU A 4 -15.50 37.13 -40.14
N ALA A 5 -14.47 37.85 -40.59
CA ALA A 5 -13.08 37.70 -40.15
C ALA A 5 -12.86 38.15 -38.69
N ALA A 6 -13.52 39.23 -38.24
CA ALA A 6 -13.43 39.69 -36.85
C ALA A 6 -14.10 38.69 -35.90
N GLN A 7 -15.26 38.12 -36.28
CA GLN A 7 -15.90 37.05 -35.53
C GLN A 7 -15.04 35.77 -35.46
N GLN A 8 -14.32 35.43 -36.53
CA GLN A 8 -13.39 34.29 -36.52
C GLN A 8 -12.18 34.53 -35.60
N ILE A 9 -11.58 35.71 -35.61
CA ILE A 9 -10.45 36.02 -34.73
C ILE A 9 -10.91 36.08 -33.27
N ASP A 10 -12.07 36.66 -32.98
CA ASP A 10 -12.62 36.71 -31.62
C ASP A 10 -12.99 35.31 -31.10
N SER A 11 -13.51 34.43 -31.96
CA SER A 11 -13.75 33.03 -31.58
C SER A 11 -12.45 32.24 -31.40
N ILE A 12 -11.40 32.50 -32.18
CA ILE A 12 -10.06 31.90 -31.97
C ILE A 12 -9.43 32.42 -30.67
N HIS A 13 -9.52 33.72 -30.38
CA HIS A 13 -9.05 34.29 -29.13
C HIS A 13 -9.85 33.79 -27.93
N ALA A 14 -11.18 33.67 -28.05
CA ALA A 14 -12.01 33.06 -27.02
C ALA A 14 -11.70 31.56 -26.84
N MET A 15 -11.40 30.83 -27.91
CA MET A 15 -10.96 29.43 -27.84
C MET A 15 -9.56 29.30 -27.19
N LEU A 16 -8.61 30.15 -27.55
CA LEU A 16 -7.27 30.17 -26.95
C LEU A 16 -7.31 30.58 -25.47
N ALA A 17 -8.11 31.59 -25.12
CA ALA A 17 -8.36 31.99 -23.74
C ALA A 17 -9.09 30.88 -22.95
N SER A 18 -10.01 30.13 -23.59
CA SER A 18 -10.65 28.97 -22.96
C SER A 18 -9.70 27.79 -22.74
N GLY A 19 -8.67 27.66 -23.60
CA GLY A 19 -7.61 26.65 -23.47
C GLY A 19 -6.63 26.95 -22.33
N GLN A 20 -6.56 28.20 -21.88
CA GLN A 20 -5.75 28.63 -20.73
C GLN A 20 -6.46 28.51 -19.38
N ARG A 21 -7.72 28.04 -19.33
CA ARG A 21 -8.41 27.84 -18.04
C ARG A 21 -7.75 26.70 -17.26
N SER A 22 -7.31 27.03 -16.05
CA SER A 22 -6.80 26.07 -15.08
C SER A 22 -7.79 24.91 -14.88
N LEU A 23 -7.29 23.69 -14.83
CA LEU A 23 -8.07 22.52 -14.45
C LEU A 23 -8.55 22.67 -13.01
N ARG A 24 -9.87 22.66 -12.84
CA ARG A 24 -10.48 22.57 -11.52
C ARG A 24 -10.84 21.12 -11.25
N LEU A 25 -10.22 20.56 -10.22
CA LEU A 25 -10.59 19.24 -9.74
C LEU A 25 -11.82 19.37 -8.83
N GLU A 26 -12.82 18.52 -9.06
CA GLU A 26 -14.05 18.57 -8.29
C GLU A 26 -13.87 17.89 -6.93
N ARG A 27 -14.45 18.48 -5.88
CA ARG A 27 -14.30 17.99 -4.51
C ARG A 27 -14.86 16.58 -4.32
N HIS A 28 -15.99 16.29 -4.96
CA HIS A 28 -16.59 14.95 -4.88
C HIS A 28 -15.67 13.88 -5.47
N SER A 29 -14.85 14.20 -6.46
CA SER A 29 -13.90 13.26 -7.06
C SER A 29 -12.88 12.80 -6.02
N LEU A 30 -12.23 13.74 -5.30
CA LEU A 30 -11.27 13.38 -4.25
C LEU A 30 -11.91 12.56 -3.12
N VAL A 31 -13.14 12.90 -2.74
CA VAL A 31 -13.86 12.15 -1.70
C VAL A 31 -14.19 10.74 -2.17
N LEU A 32 -14.77 10.58 -3.37
CA LEU A 32 -15.15 9.28 -3.91
C LEU A 32 -13.93 8.37 -4.11
N TRP A 33 -12.92 8.87 -4.82
CA TRP A 33 -11.69 8.12 -5.07
C TRP A 33 -10.95 7.81 -3.77
N GLY A 34 -10.89 8.77 -2.85
CA GLY A 34 -10.27 8.61 -1.53
C GLY A 34 -10.91 7.54 -0.67
N VAL A 35 -12.22 7.63 -0.45
CA VAL A 35 -12.96 6.67 0.38
C VAL A 35 -12.89 5.27 -0.22
N CYS A 36 -12.99 5.13 -1.55
CA CYS A 36 -12.94 3.82 -2.19
C CYS A 36 -11.54 3.19 -2.17
N PHE A 37 -10.48 3.94 -2.45
CA PHE A 37 -9.11 3.42 -2.32
C PHE A 37 -8.75 3.15 -0.86
N GLY A 38 -9.03 4.09 0.05
CA GLY A 38 -8.78 3.92 1.47
C GLY A 38 -9.51 2.73 2.06
N GLY A 39 -10.79 2.56 1.72
CA GLY A 39 -11.60 1.42 2.16
C GLY A 39 -11.10 0.09 1.59
N LEU A 40 -10.78 0.04 0.28
CA LEU A 40 -10.27 -1.18 -0.34
C LEU A 40 -8.93 -1.61 0.29
N ILE A 41 -8.04 -0.66 0.58
CA ILE A 41 -6.76 -0.93 1.24
C ILE A 41 -6.96 -1.31 2.70
N ALA A 42 -7.79 -0.60 3.45
CA ALA A 42 -8.02 -0.91 4.87
C ALA A 42 -8.61 -2.31 5.07
N LEU A 43 -9.49 -2.74 4.16
CA LEU A 43 -10.18 -4.02 4.23
C LEU A 43 -9.48 -5.14 3.44
N SER A 44 -8.36 -4.86 2.78
CA SER A 44 -7.72 -5.80 1.85
C SER A 44 -7.38 -7.14 2.50
N ASN A 45 -6.88 -7.11 3.74
CA ASN A 45 -6.52 -8.32 4.50
C ASN A 45 -7.73 -9.14 4.99
N HIS A 46 -8.96 -8.65 4.79
CA HIS A 46 -10.18 -9.32 5.25
C HIS A 46 -11.11 -9.77 4.12
N ILE A 47 -11.05 -9.13 2.94
CA ILE A 47 -12.01 -9.37 1.86
C ILE A 47 -11.73 -10.69 1.12
N ILE A 48 -10.51 -10.89 0.61
CA ILE A 48 -10.12 -12.08 -0.16
C ILE A 48 -8.77 -12.55 0.38
N THR A 49 -8.81 -13.60 1.21
CA THR A 49 -7.61 -14.13 1.87
C THR A 49 -7.18 -15.49 1.30
N ALA A 50 -5.91 -15.85 1.50
CA ALA A 50 -5.39 -17.15 1.10
C ALA A 50 -6.05 -18.32 1.85
N GLN A 51 -6.63 -18.07 3.03
CA GLN A 51 -7.39 -19.07 3.78
C GLN A 51 -8.75 -19.37 3.14
N GLN A 52 -9.39 -18.34 2.56
CA GLN A 52 -10.68 -18.48 1.88
C GLN A 52 -10.53 -19.06 0.46
N ILE A 53 -9.53 -18.58 -0.29
CA ILE A 53 -9.25 -19.00 -1.66
C ILE A 53 -7.77 -19.39 -1.74
N PRO A 54 -7.41 -20.67 -1.56
CA PRO A 54 -6.02 -21.12 -1.57
C PRO A 54 -5.34 -20.96 -2.93
N ASP A 55 -6.06 -21.26 -4.02
CA ASP A 55 -5.56 -21.18 -5.39
C ASP A 55 -5.19 -19.72 -5.76
N PRO A 56 -3.91 -19.42 -6.05
CA PRO A 56 -3.46 -18.07 -6.38
C PRO A 56 -4.14 -17.52 -7.66
N THR A 57 -4.49 -18.37 -8.63
CA THR A 57 -5.09 -17.93 -9.89
C THR A 57 -6.51 -17.43 -9.65
N GLN A 58 -7.33 -18.22 -8.95
CA GLN A 58 -8.68 -17.81 -8.56
C GLN A 58 -8.66 -16.58 -7.68
N ARG A 59 -7.70 -16.51 -6.75
CA ARG A 59 -7.53 -15.35 -5.86
C ARG A 59 -7.17 -14.08 -6.65
N ALA A 60 -6.27 -14.18 -7.63
CA ALA A 60 -5.90 -13.08 -8.51
C ALA A 60 -7.11 -12.58 -9.35
N LEU A 61 -7.89 -13.51 -9.91
CA LEU A 61 -9.11 -13.19 -10.67
C LEU A 61 -10.18 -12.53 -9.79
N ALA A 62 -10.36 -13.02 -8.56
CA ALA A 62 -11.30 -12.42 -7.60
C ALA A 62 -10.90 -10.98 -7.26
N TRP A 63 -9.60 -10.73 -7.03
CA TRP A 63 -9.08 -9.39 -6.81
C TRP A 63 -9.23 -8.48 -8.02
N LEU A 64 -8.93 -8.98 -9.23
CA LEU A 64 -9.13 -8.24 -10.47
C LEU A 64 -10.60 -7.85 -10.67
N GLY A 65 -11.52 -8.79 -10.41
CA GLY A 65 -12.96 -8.56 -10.46
C GLY A 65 -13.40 -7.50 -9.46
N LEU A 66 -12.99 -7.62 -8.20
CA LEU A 66 -13.29 -6.64 -7.15
C LEU A 66 -12.79 -5.24 -7.51
N MET A 67 -11.53 -5.11 -7.95
CA MET A 67 -10.97 -3.82 -8.35
C MET A 67 -11.71 -3.23 -9.55
N SER A 68 -12.06 -4.06 -10.53
CA SER A 68 -12.82 -3.62 -11.72
C SER A 68 -14.21 -3.10 -11.34
N VAL A 69 -14.92 -3.78 -10.43
CA VAL A 69 -16.22 -3.34 -9.92
C VAL A 69 -16.07 -2.01 -9.17
N VAL A 70 -15.16 -1.92 -8.21
CA VAL A 70 -14.95 -0.70 -7.41
C VAL A 70 -14.57 0.48 -8.29
N LEU A 71 -13.56 0.32 -9.16
CA LEU A 71 -13.11 1.36 -10.09
C LEU A 71 -14.21 1.77 -11.07
N GLY A 72 -14.96 0.79 -11.61
CA GLY A 72 -16.07 1.04 -12.52
C GLY A 72 -17.19 1.84 -11.85
N THR A 73 -17.62 1.44 -10.66
CA THR A 73 -18.67 2.13 -9.90
C THR A 73 -18.25 3.55 -9.54
N VAL A 74 -17.04 3.73 -8.99
CA VAL A 74 -16.52 5.06 -8.64
C VAL A 74 -16.44 5.96 -9.85
N SER A 75 -15.97 5.43 -10.98
CA SER A 75 -15.83 6.20 -12.22
C SER A 75 -17.17 6.63 -12.80
N LEU A 76 -18.18 5.76 -12.76
CA LEU A 76 -19.53 6.09 -13.20
C LEU A 76 -20.16 7.17 -12.33
N LEU A 77 -20.00 7.06 -11.00
CA LEU A 77 -20.48 8.05 -10.05
C LEU A 77 -19.77 9.40 -10.23
N ASP A 78 -18.45 9.38 -10.30
CA ASP A 78 -17.62 10.57 -10.51
C ASP A 78 -17.94 11.25 -11.84
N TRP A 79 -18.12 10.48 -12.92
CA TRP A 79 -18.55 11.01 -14.22
C TRP A 79 -19.94 11.64 -14.14
N ALA A 80 -20.92 10.97 -13.52
CA ALA A 80 -22.28 11.47 -13.40
C ALA A 80 -22.33 12.78 -12.60
N LEU A 81 -21.62 12.86 -11.47
CA LEU A 81 -21.54 14.06 -10.65
C LEU A 81 -20.80 15.20 -11.34
N THR A 82 -19.64 14.90 -11.96
CA THR A 82 -18.84 15.89 -12.69
C THR A 82 -19.60 16.44 -13.90
N ARG A 83 -20.34 15.58 -14.62
CA ARG A 83 -21.18 16.02 -15.74
C ARG A 83 -22.30 16.94 -15.27
N ARG A 84 -22.97 16.62 -14.16
CA ARG A 84 -24.01 17.49 -13.57
C ARG A 84 -23.42 18.83 -13.11
N ALA A 85 -22.27 18.82 -12.45
CA ALA A 85 -21.60 20.03 -11.97
C ALA A 85 -21.16 20.96 -13.10
N LYS A 86 -20.58 20.40 -14.18
CA LYS A 86 -20.16 21.17 -15.35
C LYS A 86 -21.33 21.74 -16.14
N HIS A 87 -22.41 20.97 -16.32
CA HIS A 87 -23.63 21.45 -16.94
C HIS A 87 -24.28 22.60 -16.15
N ALA A 88 -24.26 22.53 -14.83
CA ALA A 88 -24.77 23.63 -13.99
C ALA A 88 -23.94 24.92 -14.08
N ARG A 89 -22.71 24.87 -14.62
CA ARG A 89 -21.80 26.02 -14.79
C ARG A 89 -21.59 26.40 -16.25
N ASP A 90 -22.31 25.77 -17.19
CA ASP A 90 -22.09 25.89 -18.64
C ASP A 90 -20.61 25.73 -19.05
N GLU A 91 -19.89 24.82 -18.38
CA GLU A 91 -18.47 24.55 -18.62
C GLU A 91 -18.28 23.37 -19.58
N PHE A 92 -17.46 23.57 -20.61
CA PHE A 92 -17.05 22.50 -21.52
C PHE A 92 -15.76 21.80 -21.06
N TRP A 93 -15.59 20.54 -21.50
CA TRP A 93 -14.41 19.76 -21.21
C TRP A 93 -13.22 20.23 -22.07
N SER A 94 -12.22 20.84 -21.45
CA SER A 94 -11.01 21.27 -22.15
C SER A 94 -10.21 20.08 -22.72
N PHE A 95 -9.40 20.35 -23.74
CA PHE A 95 -8.49 19.35 -24.32
C PHE A 95 -7.53 18.78 -23.26
N ILE A 96 -6.92 19.66 -22.46
CA ILE A 96 -5.97 19.29 -21.40
C ILE A 96 -6.66 18.36 -20.39
N HIS A 97 -7.90 18.66 -19.99
CA HIS A 97 -8.65 17.81 -19.07
C HIS A 97 -8.80 16.38 -19.59
N ARG A 98 -9.08 16.21 -20.89
CA ARG A 98 -9.20 14.89 -21.51
C ARG A 98 -7.86 14.14 -21.52
N GLN A 99 -6.74 14.82 -21.75
CA GLN A 99 -5.42 14.18 -21.74
C GLN A 99 -5.02 13.77 -20.33
N VAL A 100 -5.22 14.63 -19.34
CA VAL A 100 -4.95 14.31 -17.93
C VAL A 100 -5.82 13.13 -17.47
N LEU A 101 -7.08 13.06 -17.89
CA LEU A 101 -7.95 11.93 -17.60
C LEU A 101 -7.44 10.61 -18.23
N LYS A 102 -6.88 10.65 -19.45
CA LYS A 102 -6.25 9.46 -20.05
C LYS A 102 -5.03 9.00 -19.25
N VAL A 103 -4.19 9.93 -18.82
CA VAL A 103 -3.03 9.63 -17.96
C VAL A 103 -3.51 9.00 -16.65
N TRP A 104 -4.54 9.57 -16.02
CA TRP A 104 -5.15 9.01 -14.81
C TRP A 104 -5.58 7.54 -15.00
N TRP A 105 -6.34 7.26 -16.07
CA TRP A 105 -6.76 5.90 -16.39
C TRP A 105 -5.59 4.95 -16.70
N LEU A 106 -4.56 5.43 -17.37
CA LEU A 106 -3.35 4.64 -17.63
C LEU A 106 -2.67 4.24 -16.32
N LEU A 107 -2.53 5.18 -15.38
CA LEU A 107 -1.93 4.93 -14.07
C LEU A 107 -2.76 3.96 -13.23
N LEU A 108 -4.10 4.09 -13.23
CA LEU A 108 -4.99 3.16 -12.55
C LEU A 108 -4.89 1.74 -13.14
N ALA A 109 -4.90 1.63 -14.48
CA ALA A 109 -4.75 0.35 -15.16
C ALA A 109 -3.39 -0.29 -14.84
N ALA A 110 -2.30 0.50 -14.82
CA ALA A 110 -0.98 0.03 -14.41
C ALA A 110 -0.98 -0.49 -12.98
N GLY A 111 -1.63 0.23 -12.05
CA GLY A 111 -1.78 -0.21 -10.65
C GLY A 111 -2.54 -1.53 -10.52
N VAL A 112 -3.65 -1.69 -11.24
CA VAL A 112 -4.44 -2.93 -11.27
C VAL A 112 -3.62 -4.09 -11.83
N LEU A 113 -2.99 -3.89 -13.00
CA LEU A 113 -2.19 -4.92 -13.66
C LEU A 113 -0.98 -5.33 -12.82
N ALA A 114 -0.29 -4.38 -12.19
CA ALA A 114 0.82 -4.67 -11.30
C ALA A 114 0.35 -5.43 -10.05
N THR A 115 -0.78 -5.02 -9.45
CA THR A 115 -1.37 -5.75 -8.31
C THR A 115 -1.72 -7.19 -8.72
N PHE A 116 -2.34 -7.37 -9.89
CA PHE A 116 -2.63 -8.70 -10.44
C PHE A 116 -1.36 -9.52 -10.69
N ALA A 117 -0.31 -8.91 -11.25
CA ALA A 117 0.97 -9.56 -11.49
C ALA A 117 1.64 -10.04 -10.18
N THR A 118 1.44 -9.35 -9.07
CA THR A 118 2.04 -9.75 -7.78
C THR A 118 1.56 -11.11 -7.27
N PHE A 119 0.40 -11.61 -7.73
CA PHE A 119 -0.08 -12.96 -7.39
C PHE A 119 0.73 -14.07 -8.04
N PHE A 120 1.38 -13.79 -9.18
CA PHE A 120 2.15 -14.78 -9.95
C PHE A 120 3.66 -14.62 -9.78
N TYR A 121 4.13 -13.37 -9.68
CA TYR A 121 5.56 -13.06 -9.61
C TYR A 121 6.02 -12.65 -8.21
N GLY A 122 5.11 -12.60 -7.23
CA GLY A 122 5.39 -12.13 -5.88
C GLY A 122 5.50 -10.60 -5.79
N GLY A 123 6.12 -10.10 -4.71
CA GLY A 123 6.29 -8.66 -4.51
C GLY A 123 5.05 -7.94 -3.96
N GLY A 124 4.11 -8.66 -3.34
CA GLY A 124 2.91 -8.08 -2.74
C GLY A 124 3.18 -6.94 -1.73
N TYR A 125 4.35 -6.94 -1.10
CA TYR A 125 4.79 -5.85 -0.21
C TYR A 125 4.93 -4.48 -0.92
N LEU A 126 5.10 -4.46 -2.25
CA LEU A 126 5.21 -3.23 -3.04
C LEU A 126 3.85 -2.66 -3.47
N VAL A 127 2.74 -3.38 -3.26
CA VAL A 127 1.42 -2.95 -3.75
C VAL A 127 1.04 -1.59 -3.17
N TYR A 128 1.13 -1.39 -1.85
CA TYR A 128 0.74 -0.11 -1.24
C TYR A 128 1.67 1.06 -1.63
N PRO A 129 3.02 0.93 -1.57
CA PRO A 129 3.93 1.92 -2.12
C PRO A 129 3.65 2.28 -3.58
N LEU A 130 3.37 1.28 -4.42
CA LEU A 130 3.08 1.48 -5.84
C LEU A 130 1.82 2.33 -6.02
N TRP A 131 0.73 2.00 -5.32
CA TRP A 131 -0.51 2.77 -5.39
C TRP A 131 -0.31 4.22 -4.91
N LEU A 132 0.45 4.44 -3.83
CA LEU A 132 0.83 5.78 -3.36
C LEU A 132 1.53 6.59 -4.46
N VAL A 133 2.50 5.99 -5.15
CA VAL A 133 3.21 6.65 -6.26
C VAL A 133 2.30 6.90 -7.45
N LEU A 134 1.50 5.93 -7.89
CA LEU A 134 0.65 6.07 -9.08
C LEU A 134 -0.47 7.09 -8.89
N VAL A 135 -1.16 7.05 -7.75
CA VAL A 135 -2.18 8.06 -7.41
C VAL A 135 -1.53 9.41 -7.18
N GLY A 136 -0.40 9.45 -6.48
CA GLY A 136 0.38 10.67 -6.26
C GLY A 136 0.81 11.32 -7.57
N LEU A 137 1.31 10.55 -8.53
CA LEU A 137 1.67 11.01 -9.87
C LEU A 137 0.45 11.55 -10.62
N GLY A 138 -0.68 10.85 -10.55
CA GLY A 138 -1.93 11.30 -11.16
C GLY A 138 -2.41 12.65 -10.63
N LEU A 139 -2.34 12.84 -9.30
CA LEU A 139 -2.66 14.12 -8.65
C LEU A 139 -1.63 15.20 -8.95
N TYR A 140 -0.35 14.86 -8.99
CA TYR A 140 0.74 15.78 -9.33
C TYR A 140 0.54 16.33 -10.75
N VAL A 141 0.31 15.44 -11.74
CA VAL A 141 0.03 15.84 -13.13
C VAL A 141 -1.23 16.70 -13.21
N HIS A 142 -2.28 16.39 -12.45
CA HIS A 142 -3.47 17.25 -12.38
C HIS A 142 -3.15 18.63 -11.79
N GLY A 143 -2.32 18.67 -10.75
CA GLY A 143 -1.87 19.88 -10.06
C GLY A 143 -1.07 20.82 -10.94
N LEU A 144 -0.21 20.30 -11.83
CA LEU A 144 0.58 21.11 -12.78
C LEU A 144 -0.27 22.00 -13.69
N PHE A 145 -1.53 21.60 -13.93
CA PHE A 145 -2.48 22.36 -14.75
C PHE A 145 -3.59 23.00 -13.90
N SER A 146 -3.50 22.96 -12.56
CA SER A 146 -4.49 23.48 -11.63
C SER A 146 -3.93 24.65 -10.83
N GLU A 147 -4.78 25.61 -10.46
CA GLU A 147 -4.41 26.67 -9.49
C GLU A 147 -4.39 26.16 -8.04
N GLN A 148 -4.79 24.90 -7.81
CA GLN A 148 -4.91 24.31 -6.49
C GLN A 148 -3.61 23.64 -6.05
N ALA A 149 -3.36 23.64 -4.73
CA ALA A 149 -2.19 22.98 -4.11
C ALA A 149 -2.22 21.42 -4.17
N VAL A 150 -2.95 20.83 -5.12
CA VAL A 150 -3.02 19.38 -5.35
C VAL A 150 -1.68 18.81 -5.76
N GLU A 151 -0.85 19.60 -6.47
CA GLU A 151 0.50 19.22 -6.88
C GLU A 151 1.35 18.77 -5.67
N TRP A 152 1.37 19.57 -4.61
CA TRP A 152 2.16 19.28 -3.41
C TRP A 152 1.67 18.03 -2.67
N ALA A 153 0.35 17.84 -2.59
CA ALA A 153 -0.21 16.61 -2.03
C ALA A 153 0.18 15.38 -2.88
N GLY A 154 0.12 15.49 -4.21
CA GLY A 154 0.59 14.45 -5.13
C GLY A 154 2.08 14.13 -4.95
N GLY A 155 2.92 15.16 -4.85
CA GLY A 155 4.36 15.01 -4.61
C GLY A 155 4.67 14.34 -3.26
N LEU A 156 3.93 14.68 -2.20
CA LEU A 156 4.06 14.02 -0.90
C LEU A 156 3.64 12.54 -0.94
N LEU A 157 2.58 12.19 -1.66
CA LEU A 157 2.17 10.79 -1.84
C LEU A 157 3.25 9.98 -2.58
N ILE A 158 3.88 10.57 -3.60
CA ILE A 158 5.01 9.96 -4.30
C ILE A 158 6.18 9.75 -3.32
N ALA A 159 6.53 10.79 -2.55
CA ALA A 159 7.59 10.70 -1.54
C ALA A 159 7.29 9.62 -0.49
N PHE A 160 6.05 9.51 -0.01
CA PHE A 160 5.64 8.44 0.89
C PHE A 160 5.83 7.06 0.28
N GLY A 161 5.37 6.83 -0.95
CA GLY A 161 5.57 5.55 -1.61
C GLY A 161 7.05 5.19 -1.80
N VAL A 162 7.87 6.14 -2.28
CA VAL A 162 9.31 5.93 -2.49
C VAL A 162 10.05 5.70 -1.17
N CYS A 163 9.88 6.59 -0.18
CA CYS A 163 10.52 6.45 1.12
C CYS A 163 10.09 5.17 1.83
N ALA A 164 8.80 4.81 1.77
CA ALA A 164 8.32 3.61 2.41
C ALA A 164 8.92 2.33 1.81
N ALA A 165 9.13 2.29 0.49
CA ALA A 165 9.87 1.22 -0.17
C ALA A 165 11.37 1.22 0.17
N LEU A 166 12.03 2.38 0.18
CA LEU A 166 13.46 2.53 0.51
C LEU A 166 13.76 2.10 1.95
N PHE A 167 12.92 2.50 2.90
CA PHE A 167 13.06 2.18 4.32
C PHE A 167 12.49 0.81 4.70
N ARG A 168 11.93 0.06 3.74
CA ARG A 168 11.39 -1.30 3.93
C ARG A 168 10.42 -1.38 5.11
N LEU A 169 9.43 -0.47 5.11
CA LEU A 169 8.39 -0.51 6.14
C LEU A 169 7.62 -1.83 6.08
N ASP A 170 7.20 -2.31 7.25
CA ASP A 170 6.37 -3.51 7.36
C ASP A 170 5.05 -3.35 6.57
N VAL A 171 4.52 -4.46 6.07
CA VAL A 171 3.30 -4.49 5.23
C VAL A 171 2.10 -3.86 5.95
N ASN A 172 1.94 -4.05 7.26
CA ASN A 172 0.86 -3.44 8.04
C ASN A 172 1.03 -1.93 8.12
N THR A 173 2.24 -1.45 8.35
CA THR A 173 2.54 -0.01 8.38
C THR A 173 2.26 0.62 7.01
N LEU A 174 2.68 -0.06 5.93
CA LEU A 174 2.42 0.35 4.55
C LEU A 174 0.92 0.42 4.25
N GLN A 175 0.15 -0.57 4.68
CA GLN A 175 -1.30 -0.62 4.52
C GLN A 175 -1.96 0.55 5.26
N CYS A 176 -1.62 0.77 6.54
CA CYS A 176 -2.17 1.88 7.33
C CYS A 176 -1.82 3.25 6.73
N LEU A 177 -0.58 3.42 6.25
CA LEU A 177 -0.15 4.63 5.57
C LEU A 177 -0.95 4.88 4.29
N ALA A 178 -1.10 3.87 3.43
CA ALA A 178 -1.86 4.04 2.19
C ALA A 178 -3.37 4.21 2.44
N ALA A 179 -3.94 3.48 3.41
CA ALA A 179 -5.34 3.61 3.81
C ALA A 179 -5.65 5.00 4.36
N SER A 180 -4.79 5.55 5.20
CA SER A 180 -4.94 6.91 5.74
C SER A 180 -4.70 7.98 4.68
N ALA A 181 -3.68 7.84 3.85
CA ALA A 181 -3.37 8.75 2.75
C ALA A 181 -4.54 8.90 1.76
N PHE A 182 -5.20 7.79 1.41
CA PHE A 182 -6.35 7.84 0.51
C PHE A 182 -7.66 8.11 1.25
N GLY A 183 -7.98 7.33 2.27
CA GLY A 183 -9.27 7.34 2.96
C GLY A 183 -9.52 8.57 3.82
N LEU A 184 -8.47 9.18 4.37
CA LEU A 184 -8.55 10.42 5.15
C LEU A 184 -7.94 11.60 4.39
N GLY A 185 -6.78 11.38 3.78
CA GLY A 185 -6.03 12.43 3.09
C GLY A 185 -6.78 13.01 1.90
N LEU A 186 -7.32 12.21 0.99
CA LEU A 186 -8.02 12.78 -0.18
C LEU A 186 -9.33 13.49 0.17
N PRO A 187 -10.20 12.97 1.06
CA PRO A 187 -11.36 13.72 1.53
C PRO A 187 -11.00 15.02 2.26
N LEU A 188 -9.95 14.99 3.10
CA LEU A 188 -9.47 16.19 3.77
C LEU A 188 -8.91 17.20 2.76
N LEU A 189 -8.16 16.75 1.75
CA LEU A 189 -7.69 17.59 0.67
C LEU A 189 -8.89 18.27 -0.03
N ALA A 190 -9.97 17.52 -0.29
CA ALA A 190 -11.19 18.06 -0.88
C ALA A 190 -11.83 19.19 -0.05
N ALA A 191 -11.77 19.08 1.28
CA ALA A 191 -12.25 20.10 2.20
C ALA A 191 -11.35 21.35 2.21
N LEU A 192 -10.03 21.14 2.12
CA LEU A 192 -9.01 22.19 2.13
C LEU A 192 -8.83 22.89 0.77
N LEU A 193 -9.33 22.30 -0.33
CA LEU A 193 -9.26 22.87 -1.67
C LEU A 193 -9.94 24.24 -1.77
N GLU A 194 -9.24 25.21 -2.36
CA GLU A 194 -9.67 26.60 -2.50
C GLU A 194 -10.91 26.76 -3.41
N ARG A 195 -11.81 27.69 -3.07
CA ARG A 195 -12.95 28.09 -3.93
C ARG A 195 -12.59 29.27 -4.84
N GLY A 196 -11.48 29.19 -5.55
CA GLY A 196 -11.06 30.24 -6.51
C GLY A 196 -10.58 31.54 -5.88
N GLU A 197 -10.29 31.57 -4.58
CA GLU A 197 -9.66 32.70 -3.90
C GLU A 197 -8.20 32.38 -3.59
N VAL A 198 -7.28 33.27 -4.00
CA VAL A 198 -5.85 33.13 -3.75
C VAL A 198 -5.55 33.33 -2.26
N ARG A 199 -5.30 32.25 -1.52
CA ARG A 199 -4.88 32.34 -0.12
C ARG A 199 -3.39 32.68 0.00
N PRO A 200 -2.98 33.40 1.06
CA PRO A 200 -1.57 33.66 1.32
C PRO A 200 -0.81 32.35 1.54
N VAL A 201 0.47 32.34 1.15
CA VAL A 201 1.36 31.16 1.18
C VAL A 201 1.38 30.47 2.54
N TRP A 202 1.36 31.23 3.64
CA TRP A 202 1.35 30.68 5.01
C TRP A 202 0.11 29.83 5.31
N LEU A 203 -1.06 30.21 4.80
CA LEU A 203 -2.29 29.45 5.00
C LEU A 203 -2.28 28.16 4.18
N ARG A 204 -1.68 28.18 2.98
CA ARG A 204 -1.46 26.99 2.16
C ARG A 204 -0.49 26.03 2.83
N ALA A 205 0.60 26.55 3.41
CA ALA A 205 1.54 25.75 4.19
C ALA A 205 0.86 25.14 5.44
N ALA A 206 0.05 25.91 6.16
CA ALA A 206 -0.71 25.42 7.31
C ALA A 206 -1.71 24.31 6.91
N ASN A 207 -2.43 24.48 5.79
CA ASN A 207 -3.31 23.44 5.26
C ASN A 207 -2.54 22.17 4.88
N LEU A 208 -1.37 22.29 4.26
CA LEU A 208 -0.54 21.15 3.90
C LEU A 208 0.01 20.44 5.15
N LEU A 209 0.41 21.20 6.17
CA LEU A 209 0.84 20.66 7.46
C LEU A 209 -0.30 19.94 8.18
N LEU A 210 -1.51 20.50 8.18
CA LEU A 210 -2.71 19.84 8.71
C LEU A 210 -3.01 18.54 7.96
N TRP A 211 -2.92 18.57 6.63
CA TRP A 211 -3.10 17.39 5.80
C TRP A 211 -2.07 16.31 6.13
N LEU A 212 -0.79 16.69 6.22
CA LEU A 212 0.31 15.79 6.58
C LEU A 212 0.10 15.18 7.97
N ALA A 213 -0.31 16.00 8.94
CA ALA A 213 -0.57 15.57 10.31
C ALA A 213 -1.71 14.53 10.37
N VAL A 214 -2.76 14.67 9.56
CA VAL A 214 -3.85 13.68 9.52
C VAL A 214 -3.41 12.40 8.83
N VAL A 215 -2.71 12.50 7.70
CA VAL A 215 -2.22 11.33 6.94
C VAL A 215 -1.21 10.51 7.74
N LEU A 216 -0.28 11.17 8.44
CA LEU A 216 0.71 10.48 9.27
C LEU A 216 0.20 10.15 10.67
N GLY A 217 -0.77 10.91 11.18
CA GLY A 217 -1.31 10.72 12.53
C GLY A 217 -1.95 9.35 12.72
N ALA A 218 -2.74 8.90 11.75
CA ALA A 218 -3.39 7.58 11.81
C ALA A 218 -2.39 6.40 11.90
N PRO A 219 -1.40 6.26 10.99
CA PRO A 219 -0.41 5.18 11.09
C PRO A 219 0.50 5.31 12.32
N LEU A 220 0.86 6.54 12.74
CA LEU A 220 1.64 6.75 13.97
C LEU A 220 0.85 6.35 15.22
N LEU A 221 -0.44 6.69 15.30
CA LEU A 221 -1.31 6.30 16.39
C LEU A 221 -1.53 4.78 16.39
N ALA A 222 -1.77 4.17 15.22
CA ALA A 222 -1.91 2.73 15.09
C ALA A 222 -0.65 2.00 15.58
N GLN A 223 0.53 2.48 15.18
CA GLN A 223 1.81 1.95 15.66
C GLN A 223 1.97 2.15 17.16
N HIS A 224 1.67 3.34 17.70
CA HIS A 224 1.78 3.61 19.12
C HIS A 224 0.83 2.74 19.96
N LEU A 225 -0.40 2.51 19.49
CA LEU A 225 -1.36 1.62 20.13
C LEU A 225 -0.91 0.16 20.06
N ALA A 226 -0.35 -0.27 18.93
CA ALA A 226 0.23 -1.61 18.79
C ALA A 226 1.42 -1.81 19.75
N ASP A 227 2.31 -0.84 19.86
CA ASP A 227 3.48 -0.89 20.75
C ASP A 227 3.09 -0.84 22.24
N ALA A 228 2.02 -0.11 22.58
CA ALA A 228 1.46 -0.04 23.93
C ALA A 228 0.73 -1.34 24.34
N SER A 229 0.24 -2.11 23.36
CA SER A 229 -0.51 -3.35 23.59
C SER A 229 0.43 -4.50 23.96
N GLN A 230 0.86 -4.54 25.22
CA GLN A 230 1.59 -5.68 25.77
C GLN A 230 0.60 -6.82 26.08
N PRO A 231 0.89 -8.06 25.64
CA PRO A 231 0.09 -9.21 26.03
C PRO A 231 0.17 -9.40 27.55
N ALA A 232 -0.93 -9.85 28.15
CA ALA A 232 -1.00 -10.14 29.58
C ALA A 232 0.15 -11.08 30.00
N PRO A 233 0.75 -10.86 31.20
CA PRO A 233 1.85 -11.67 31.70
C PRO A 233 1.50 -13.16 31.64
N ALA A 234 2.38 -13.94 31.01
CA ALA A 234 2.25 -15.38 30.91
C ALA A 234 3.46 -16.04 31.57
N PRO A 235 3.30 -17.23 32.19
CA PRO A 235 4.42 -17.94 32.79
C PRO A 235 5.45 -18.29 31.71
N LEU A 236 6.72 -17.97 31.98
CA LEU A 236 7.84 -18.33 31.12
C LEU A 236 8.25 -19.78 31.38
N ARG A 237 8.34 -20.58 30.32
CA ARG A 237 8.78 -21.97 30.36
C ARG A 237 9.83 -22.26 29.29
N SER A 238 10.67 -23.26 29.55
CA SER A 238 11.59 -23.77 28.53
C SER A 238 10.83 -24.52 27.44
N LEU A 239 11.44 -24.66 26.26
CA LEU A 239 10.88 -25.48 25.18
C LEU A 239 10.57 -26.91 25.65
N GLU A 240 11.46 -27.55 26.41
CA GLU A 240 11.25 -28.89 26.97
C GLU A 240 10.01 -28.95 27.87
N GLN A 241 9.81 -27.96 28.74
CA GLN A 241 8.64 -27.91 29.61
C GLN A 241 7.33 -27.70 28.83
N TRP A 242 7.39 -26.95 27.73
CA TRP A 242 6.25 -26.76 26.83
C TRP A 242 5.87 -28.07 26.13
N GLU A 243 6.85 -28.85 25.68
CA GLU A 243 6.62 -30.15 25.00
C GLU A 243 5.98 -31.19 25.92
N HIS A 244 6.33 -31.20 27.21
CA HIS A 244 5.83 -32.18 28.16
C HIS A 244 4.47 -31.81 28.77
N ALA A 245 4.23 -30.52 29.03
CA ALA A 245 3.03 -30.05 29.72
C ALA A 245 2.61 -28.65 29.23
N PRO A 246 1.93 -28.57 28.06
CA PRO A 246 1.50 -27.30 27.52
C PRO A 246 0.39 -26.69 28.39
N LEU A 247 0.61 -25.46 28.88
CA LEU A 247 -0.43 -24.65 29.50
C LEU A 247 -1.28 -23.97 28.42
N GLN A 248 -2.49 -23.58 28.83
CA GLN A 248 -3.41 -22.84 27.97
C GLN A 248 -2.77 -21.55 27.43
N ARG A 249 -2.01 -20.82 28.25
CA ARG A 249 -1.29 -19.61 27.85
C ARG A 249 0.06 -19.56 28.52
N GLN A 250 1.13 -19.47 27.74
CA GLN A 250 2.50 -19.47 28.27
C GLN A 250 3.49 -18.83 27.31
N ALA A 251 4.54 -18.23 27.85
CA ALA A 251 5.69 -17.78 27.10
C ALA A 251 6.70 -18.94 27.00
N VAL A 252 7.15 -19.26 25.81
CA VAL A 252 8.11 -20.34 25.54
C VAL A 252 9.44 -19.73 25.16
N ARG A 253 10.50 -20.07 25.90
CA ARG A 253 11.86 -19.66 25.56
C ARG A 253 12.44 -20.65 24.56
N LEU A 254 12.70 -20.17 23.35
CA LEU A 254 13.45 -20.85 22.32
C LEU A 254 14.95 -20.56 22.53
N PRO A 255 15.80 -21.58 22.77
CA PRO A 255 17.21 -21.36 23.03
C PRO A 255 17.97 -20.94 21.76
N ALA A 256 19.09 -20.23 21.94
CA ALA A 256 20.05 -20.05 20.86
C ALA A 256 20.62 -21.41 20.44
N GLY A 257 20.91 -21.58 19.15
CA GLY A 257 21.33 -22.85 18.56
C GLY A 257 20.17 -23.76 18.14
N LEU A 258 18.92 -23.44 18.50
CA LEU A 258 17.76 -24.22 18.05
C LEU A 258 17.64 -24.16 16.53
N THR A 259 17.56 -25.33 15.90
CA THR A 259 17.30 -25.48 14.47
C THR A 259 15.80 -25.47 14.21
N VAL A 260 15.32 -24.45 13.52
CA VAL A 260 13.92 -24.28 13.11
C VAL A 260 13.79 -24.72 11.66
N PRO A 261 13.06 -25.82 11.36
CA PRO A 261 12.85 -26.27 10.00
C PRO A 261 11.83 -25.36 9.30
N VAL A 262 12.26 -24.63 8.26
CA VAL A 262 11.35 -23.87 7.40
C VAL A 262 11.02 -24.72 6.18
N ARG A 263 9.74 -25.08 6.03
CA ARG A 263 9.24 -25.82 4.88
C ARG A 263 8.87 -24.85 3.76
N PHE A 264 9.38 -25.11 2.56
CA PHE A 264 9.00 -24.38 1.36
C PHE A 264 8.28 -25.32 0.40
N ASP A 265 7.02 -25.02 0.13
CA ASP A 265 6.30 -25.66 -0.96
C ASP A 265 6.66 -24.95 -2.26
N VAL A 266 7.59 -25.53 -3.01
CA VAL A 266 8.00 -25.04 -4.34
C VAL A 266 7.33 -25.93 -5.39
N SER A 267 6.48 -25.33 -6.21
CA SER A 267 5.78 -26.01 -7.31
C SER A 267 5.84 -25.18 -8.57
N GLY A 268 5.89 -25.83 -9.74
CA GLY A 268 5.76 -25.17 -11.04
C GLY A 268 5.69 -26.18 -12.17
N ASP A 269 5.57 -25.71 -13.41
CA ASP A 269 5.37 -26.56 -14.59
C ASP A 269 6.52 -27.57 -14.80
N LEU A 270 7.74 -27.19 -14.39
CA LEU A 270 8.95 -27.99 -14.52
C LEU A 270 9.37 -28.71 -13.23
N PHE A 271 8.76 -28.38 -12.08
CA PHE A 271 9.20 -28.85 -10.77
C PHE A 271 8.04 -29.50 -10.01
N ALA A 272 8.18 -30.79 -9.71
CA ALA A 272 7.28 -31.47 -8.79
C ALA A 272 7.56 -31.01 -7.35
N PRO A 273 6.51 -30.77 -6.52
CA PRO A 273 6.70 -30.41 -5.13
C PRO A 273 7.41 -31.53 -4.37
N SER A 274 8.43 -31.17 -3.59
CA SER A 274 9.18 -32.10 -2.75
C SER A 274 8.86 -31.87 -1.29
N ALA A 275 8.40 -32.93 -0.60
CA ALA A 275 8.20 -32.92 0.84
C ALA A 275 9.52 -32.76 1.63
N ALA A 276 10.67 -32.90 0.97
CA ALA A 276 12.00 -32.79 1.57
C ALA A 276 12.59 -31.37 1.49
N SER A 277 11.87 -30.39 0.92
CA SER A 277 12.31 -28.99 0.83
C SER A 277 12.25 -28.28 2.18
N VAL A 278 13.22 -28.60 3.05
CA VAL A 278 13.37 -28.02 4.38
C VAL A 278 14.65 -27.18 4.42
N LEU A 279 14.52 -25.89 4.72
CA LEU A 279 15.64 -25.01 5.04
C LEU A 279 15.81 -24.94 6.57
N PRO A 280 16.84 -25.55 7.15
CA PRO A 280 17.10 -25.42 8.58
C PRO A 280 17.66 -24.02 8.88
N LEU A 281 16.94 -23.25 9.70
CA LEU A 281 17.42 -21.97 10.23
C LEU A 281 17.89 -22.16 11.68
N VAL A 282 19.09 -21.69 12.00
CA VAL A 282 19.61 -21.76 13.37
C VAL A 282 19.37 -20.42 14.07
N LEU A 283 18.68 -20.47 15.22
CA LEU A 283 18.47 -19.28 16.05
C LEU A 283 19.81 -18.80 16.63
N ARG A 284 20.22 -17.56 16.29
CA ARG A 284 21.47 -16.97 16.80
C ARG A 284 21.37 -16.43 18.22
N ARG A 285 20.16 -16.08 18.65
CA ARG A 285 19.85 -15.49 19.97
C ARG A 285 18.62 -16.20 20.53
N PRO A 286 18.50 -16.32 21.87
CA PRO A 286 17.29 -16.81 22.48
C PRO A 286 16.12 -15.87 22.19
N VAL A 287 14.94 -16.42 21.95
CA VAL A 287 13.70 -15.67 21.69
C VAL A 287 12.60 -16.25 22.55
N GLU A 288 11.74 -15.40 23.11
CA GLU A 288 10.56 -15.81 23.84
C GLU A 288 9.33 -15.59 22.95
N VAL A 289 8.52 -16.63 22.77
CA VAL A 289 7.31 -16.60 21.94
C VAL A 289 6.09 -16.89 22.80
N LEU A 290 4.98 -16.22 22.53
CA LEU A 290 3.73 -16.45 23.27
C LEU A 290 2.90 -17.52 22.57
N ALA A 291 2.60 -18.59 23.30
CA ALA A 291 1.71 -19.65 22.87
C ALA A 291 0.39 -19.60 23.65
N GLU A 292 -0.72 -19.76 22.94
CA GLU A 292 -2.08 -19.86 23.49
C GLU A 292 -2.79 -21.05 22.81
N ASP A 293 -3.38 -21.93 23.62
CA ASP A 293 -4.01 -23.18 23.21
C ASP A 293 -3.11 -24.05 22.31
N GLY A 294 -1.81 -24.11 22.64
CA GLY A 294 -0.82 -24.88 21.89
C GLY A 294 -0.43 -24.26 20.53
N ARG A 295 -0.93 -23.07 20.19
CA ARG A 295 -0.60 -22.34 18.96
C ARG A 295 0.18 -21.08 19.27
N LEU A 296 1.09 -20.70 18.38
CA LEU A 296 1.79 -19.42 18.48
C LEU A 296 0.80 -18.29 18.18
N THR A 297 0.75 -17.30 19.06
CA THR A 297 -0.08 -16.09 18.89
C THR A 297 0.52 -15.10 17.89
N GLY A 298 1.77 -15.31 17.48
CA GLY A 298 2.57 -14.36 16.71
C GLY A 298 3.35 -13.38 17.59
N ALA A 299 3.02 -13.24 18.89
CA ALA A 299 3.75 -12.36 19.77
C ALA A 299 5.12 -12.94 20.18
N TRP A 300 6.17 -12.12 20.12
CA TRP A 300 7.54 -12.51 20.47
C TRP A 300 8.34 -11.38 21.13
N ARG A 301 9.43 -11.73 21.81
CA ARG A 301 10.41 -10.78 22.35
C ARG A 301 11.79 -11.42 22.49
N TYR A 302 12.83 -10.60 22.58
CA TYR A 302 14.07 -11.04 23.22
C TYR A 302 13.88 -11.14 24.73
N PRO A 303 14.66 -11.98 25.44
CA PRO A 303 14.64 -12.02 26.90
C PRO A 303 14.73 -10.62 27.50
N ASP A 304 13.87 -10.34 28.47
CA ASP A 304 13.74 -9.05 29.17
C ASP A 304 13.35 -7.85 28.28
N GLY A 305 13.04 -8.10 27.01
CA GLY A 305 12.53 -7.10 26.06
C GLY A 305 11.02 -6.88 26.14
N ARG A 306 10.53 -5.94 25.34
CA ARG A 306 9.09 -5.73 25.11
C ARG A 306 8.55 -6.77 24.12
N TRP A 307 7.32 -7.22 24.37
CA TRP A 307 6.58 -8.04 23.41
C TRP A 307 6.28 -7.25 22.14
N ARG A 308 6.30 -7.96 21.01
CA ARG A 308 6.02 -7.46 19.68
C ARG A 308 4.97 -8.35 19.03
N GLY A 309 3.99 -7.77 18.37
CA GLY A 309 2.86 -8.49 17.76
C GLY A 309 3.06 -8.94 16.31
N GLU A 310 4.24 -8.78 15.73
CA GLU A 310 4.52 -9.20 14.34
C GLU A 310 4.81 -10.70 14.27
N PRO A 311 4.11 -11.46 13.41
CA PRO A 311 4.36 -12.89 13.26
C PRO A 311 5.81 -13.16 12.82
N LEU A 312 6.42 -14.20 13.39
CA LEU A 312 7.75 -14.65 13.03
C LEU A 312 7.73 -15.41 11.69
N PRO A 313 8.65 -15.16 10.74
CA PRO A 313 9.55 -14.00 10.64
C PRO A 313 8.87 -12.78 9.99
N ALA A 314 9.24 -11.58 10.44
CA ALA A 314 8.69 -10.31 9.92
C ALA A 314 9.07 -10.03 8.46
N ALA A 315 10.24 -10.50 7.99
CA ALA A 315 10.60 -10.44 6.57
C ALA A 315 11.57 -11.56 6.15
N ILE A 316 11.30 -12.16 4.99
CA ILE A 316 12.21 -13.05 4.25
C ILE A 316 12.49 -12.40 2.90
N LEU A 317 13.76 -12.10 2.62
CA LEU A 317 14.20 -11.52 1.35
C LEU A 317 15.00 -12.55 0.57
N VAL A 318 14.60 -12.87 -0.66
CA VAL A 318 15.48 -13.55 -1.63
C VAL A 318 16.36 -12.48 -2.26
N SER A 319 17.64 -12.43 -1.88
CA SER A 319 18.58 -11.43 -2.39
C SER A 319 19.24 -11.83 -3.71
N ASP A 320 19.33 -13.12 -4.00
CA ASP A 320 20.00 -13.67 -5.17
C ASP A 320 19.38 -15.03 -5.47
N LEU A 321 19.08 -15.31 -6.74
CA LEU A 321 18.61 -16.61 -7.22
C LEU A 321 19.38 -16.93 -8.50
N ARG A 322 20.18 -18.01 -8.49
CA ARG A 322 21.01 -18.41 -9.63
C ARG A 322 20.83 -19.88 -9.93
N ALA A 323 20.65 -20.23 -11.19
CA ALA A 323 20.74 -21.60 -11.64
C ALA A 323 22.17 -21.87 -12.11
N GLU A 324 22.79 -22.92 -11.58
CA GLU A 324 24.13 -23.37 -11.97
C GLU A 324 24.06 -24.82 -12.44
N LEU A 325 24.85 -25.15 -13.46
CA LEU A 325 25.00 -26.53 -13.94
C LEU A 325 26.45 -26.94 -13.73
N GLN A 326 26.69 -27.82 -12.76
CA GLN A 326 28.02 -28.30 -12.43
C GLN A 326 28.25 -29.72 -12.99
N PRO A 327 29.41 -30.01 -13.60
CA PRO A 327 29.68 -31.31 -14.25
C PRO A 327 29.47 -32.54 -13.35
N ASN A 328 29.76 -32.40 -12.05
CA ASN A 328 29.68 -33.51 -11.08
C ASN A 328 28.49 -33.43 -10.12
N ALA A 329 27.87 -32.25 -9.99
CA ALA A 329 26.83 -31.98 -8.99
C ALA A 329 25.45 -31.70 -9.61
N GLY A 330 25.35 -31.75 -10.94
CA GLY A 330 24.11 -31.57 -11.69
C GLY A 330 23.62 -30.12 -11.74
N ALA A 331 22.35 -29.96 -12.14
CA ALA A 331 21.67 -28.67 -12.12
C ALA A 331 21.26 -28.31 -10.69
N GLN A 332 21.62 -27.11 -10.24
CA GLN A 332 21.32 -26.60 -8.90
C GLN A 332 20.75 -25.19 -8.99
N VAL A 333 19.80 -24.86 -8.11
CA VAL A 333 19.31 -23.50 -7.93
C VAL A 333 19.80 -22.99 -6.58
N HIS A 334 20.67 -21.99 -6.60
CA HIS A 334 21.20 -21.34 -5.42
C HIS A 334 20.37 -20.10 -5.10
N ALA A 335 19.76 -20.07 -3.91
CA ALA A 335 19.01 -18.93 -3.41
C ALA A 335 19.70 -18.37 -2.17
N ARG A 336 20.06 -17.08 -2.16
CA ARG A 336 20.45 -16.40 -0.92
C ARG A 336 19.25 -15.73 -0.31
N LEU A 337 18.93 -16.15 0.91
CA LEU A 337 17.81 -15.65 1.70
C LEU A 337 18.35 -14.85 2.88
N HIS A 338 17.85 -13.63 3.06
CA HIS A 338 18.07 -12.84 4.26
C HIS A 338 16.80 -12.80 5.08
N VAL A 339 16.84 -13.40 6.27
CA VAL A 339 15.72 -13.39 7.22
C VAL A 339 16.02 -12.34 8.29
N SER A 340 15.16 -11.34 8.42
CA SER A 340 15.28 -10.33 9.46
C SER A 340 14.07 -10.39 10.39
N MET A 341 14.36 -10.48 11.68
CA MET A 341 13.43 -10.05 12.72
C MET A 341 13.71 -8.55 12.87
N THR A 342 12.74 -7.68 12.60
CA THR A 342 12.86 -6.22 12.66
C THR A 342 13.09 -5.75 14.10
N ALA A 343 14.23 -6.11 14.68
CA ALA A 343 14.81 -5.46 15.84
C ALA A 343 15.40 -4.14 15.37
N ARG A 344 14.62 -3.06 15.43
CA ARG A 344 15.24 -1.80 15.81
C ARG A 344 15.75 -2.02 17.23
N ASP A 345 16.98 -2.50 17.33
CA ASP A 345 17.82 -2.20 18.49
C ASP A 345 17.95 -0.67 18.43
N ALA A 346 17.21 0.03 19.29
CA ALA A 346 17.49 1.43 19.52
C ALA A 346 18.91 1.51 20.11
N PRO A 347 19.78 2.42 19.63
CA PRO A 347 21.05 2.68 20.30
C PRO A 347 20.86 3.14 21.74
#